data_AF-A0A1Q8ZHQ2-F1
#
_entry.id   AF-A0A1Q8ZHQ2-F1
#
_cell.length_a   1.000
_cell.length_b   1.000
_cell.length_c   1.000
_cell.angle_alpha   90.00
_cell.angle_beta   90.00
_cell.angle_gamma   90.00
#
_symmetry.space_group_name_H-M   'P 1'
#
loop_
_entity.id
_entity.type
_entity.pdbx_description
1 polymer ?
#
loop_
_entity_poly.entity_id
_entity_poly.type
_entity_poly.pdbx_seq_one_letter_code
_entity_poly.pdbx_strand_id
1 'polypeptide(L)'
;MAEPTLTEVFGASAIQDGTTLTITKADLPGLTPAVNNRAEALFVGILVKAMEALTATAQGDDPLRQVTIEAGFEQIVIRGENQYRQKTLTINLQKADVAGGIDPDDY
;
A
#
# COMPACT_ATOMS: atom_id res chain seq x y z
N MET A 1 -6.15 17.34 -12.13
CA MET A 1 -5.45 16.92 -10.91
C MET A 1 -6.50 16.28 -10.07
N ALA A 2 -6.33 15.00 -9.78
CA ALA A 2 -7.35 14.16 -9.18
C ALA A 2 -6.66 13.17 -8.25
N GLU A 3 -7.31 12.86 -7.14
CA GLU A 3 -6.87 11.83 -6.21
C GLU A 3 -6.62 10.49 -6.94
N PRO A 4 -5.74 9.63 -6.40
CA PRO A 4 -5.50 8.31 -6.96
C PRO A 4 -6.81 7.54 -7.11
N THR A 5 -7.02 6.97 -8.29
CA THR A 5 -8.19 6.13 -8.53
C THR A 5 -8.07 4.81 -7.77
N LEU A 6 -9.23 4.21 -7.46
CA LEU A 6 -9.31 2.89 -6.84
C LEU A 6 -8.46 1.86 -7.59
N THR A 7 -8.50 1.90 -8.93
CA THR A 7 -7.80 0.95 -9.77
C THR A 7 -6.29 1.14 -9.81
N GLU A 8 -5.81 2.37 -9.60
CA GLU A 8 -4.38 2.65 -9.49
C GLU A 8 -3.79 2.04 -8.21
N VAL A 9 -4.51 2.18 -7.09
CA VAL A 9 -4.00 1.74 -5.77
C VAL A 9 -4.23 0.25 -5.51
N PHE A 10 -5.38 -0.29 -5.92
CA PHE A 10 -5.79 -1.64 -5.55
C PHE A 10 -5.83 -2.65 -6.70
N GLY A 11 -5.67 -2.22 -7.96
CA GLY A 11 -5.69 -3.12 -9.12
C GLY A 11 -6.80 -2.82 -10.12
N ALA A 12 -6.59 -3.21 -11.38
CA ALA A 12 -7.50 -2.86 -12.48
C ALA A 12 -8.93 -3.39 -12.30
N SER A 13 -9.10 -4.51 -11.60
CA SER A 13 -10.40 -5.13 -11.32
C SER A 13 -10.93 -4.79 -9.93
N ALA A 14 -10.33 -3.81 -9.24
CA ALA A 14 -10.81 -3.36 -7.94
C ALA A 14 -12.15 -2.64 -8.10
N ILE A 15 -13.10 -2.99 -7.23
CA ILE A 15 -14.41 -2.36 -7.15
C ILE A 15 -14.76 -2.09 -5.69
N GLN A 16 -15.57 -1.07 -5.45
CA GLN A 16 -16.09 -0.79 -4.12
C GLN A 16 -17.55 -0.33 -4.19
N ASP A 17 -18.26 -0.53 -3.09
CA ASP A 17 -19.55 0.06 -2.81
C ASP A 17 -19.52 0.72 -1.42
N GLY A 18 -20.67 1.20 -0.92
CA GLY A 18 -20.73 1.88 0.38
C GLY A 18 -20.37 1.02 1.61
N THR A 19 -20.14 -0.28 1.43
CA THR A 19 -19.87 -1.25 2.51
C THR A 19 -18.75 -2.24 2.20
N THR A 20 -18.40 -2.43 0.93
CA THR A 20 -17.42 -3.43 0.51
C THR A 20 -16.34 -2.84 -0.40
N LEU A 21 -15.11 -3.30 -0.19
CA LEU A 21 -13.99 -3.15 -1.12
C LEU A 21 -13.59 -4.55 -1.59
N THR A 22 -13.69 -4.80 -2.89
CA THR A 22 -13.28 -6.07 -3.50
C THR A 22 -12.00 -5.88 -4.30
N ILE A 23 -10.96 -6.60 -3.89
CA ILE A 23 -9.66 -6.63 -4.57
C ILE A 23 -9.47 -8.02 -5.18
N THR A 24 -9.28 -8.08 -6.49
CA THR A 24 -9.03 -9.35 -7.18
C THR A 24 -7.60 -9.80 -6.94
N LYS A 25 -7.40 -11.00 -6.39
CA LYS A 25 -6.05 -11.52 -6.05
C LYS A 25 -5.09 -11.59 -7.25
N ALA A 26 -5.61 -11.72 -8.47
CA ALA A 26 -4.82 -11.74 -9.69
C ALA A 26 -4.18 -10.37 -10.01
N ASP A 27 -4.71 -9.29 -9.45
CA ASP A 27 -4.18 -7.94 -9.63
C ASP A 27 -3.09 -7.61 -8.60
N LEU A 28 -2.80 -8.50 -7.64
CA LEU A 28 -1.76 -8.31 -6.62
C LEU A 28 -0.40 -8.82 -7.13
N PRO A 29 0.59 -7.94 -7.36
CA PRO A 29 1.86 -8.33 -7.95
C PRO A 29 2.62 -9.35 -7.10
N GLY A 30 3.16 -10.38 -7.74
CA GLY A 30 3.96 -11.42 -7.08
C GLY A 30 3.17 -12.42 -6.22
N LEU A 31 1.86 -12.22 -6.06
CA LEU A 31 0.99 -13.20 -5.40
C LEU A 31 0.54 -14.26 -6.42
N THR A 32 0.73 -15.53 -6.12
CA THR A 32 0.00 -16.61 -6.83
C THR A 32 -1.34 -16.82 -6.14
N PRO A 33 -2.49 -16.56 -6.81
CA PRO A 33 -3.80 -16.70 -6.20
C PRO A 33 -4.06 -18.15 -5.77
N ALA A 34 -4.48 -18.31 -4.52
CA ALA A 34 -4.91 -19.58 -3.96
C ALA A 34 -6.10 -19.35 -3.02
N VAL A 35 -6.90 -20.39 -2.79
CA VAL A 35 -8.08 -20.32 -1.91
C VAL A 35 -7.69 -19.81 -0.51
N ASN A 36 -6.56 -20.31 0.01
CA ASN A 36 -6.09 -20.04 1.38
C ASN A 36 -4.74 -19.30 1.41
N ASN A 37 -4.55 -18.26 0.57
CA ASN A 37 -3.38 -17.40 0.74
C ASN A 37 -3.33 -16.86 2.19
N ARG A 38 -2.13 -16.85 2.79
CA ARG A 38 -1.92 -16.28 4.13
C ARG A 38 -2.31 -14.80 4.13
N ALA A 39 -2.91 -14.34 5.22
CA ALA A 39 -3.29 -12.94 5.39
C ALA A 39 -2.11 -11.97 5.17
N GLU A 40 -0.92 -12.29 5.70
CA GLU A 40 0.29 -11.49 5.49
C GLU A 40 0.69 -11.40 4.01
N ALA A 41 0.51 -12.47 3.23
CA ALA A 41 0.80 -12.45 1.80
C ALA A 41 -0.18 -11.56 1.03
N LEU A 42 -1.47 -11.56 1.43
CA LEU A 42 -2.48 -10.66 0.86
C LEU A 42 -2.15 -9.21 1.20
N PHE A 43 -1.83 -8.92 2.45
CA PHE A 43 -1.48 -7.58 2.90
C PHE A 43 -0.23 -7.05 2.18
N VAL A 44 0.84 -7.85 2.09
CA VAL A 44 2.04 -7.47 1.34
C VAL A 44 1.75 -7.29 -0.15
N GLY A 45 0.92 -8.14 -0.75
CA GLY A 45 0.49 -7.98 -2.15
C GLY A 45 -0.20 -6.64 -2.40
N ILE A 46 -1.08 -6.20 -1.47
CA ILE A 46 -1.73 -4.89 -1.52
C ILE A 46 -0.70 -3.76 -1.42
N LEU A 47 0.26 -3.86 -0.48
CA LEU A 47 1.32 -2.86 -0.34
C LEU A 47 2.15 -2.74 -1.62
N VAL A 48 2.57 -3.88 -2.20
CA VAL A 48 3.35 -3.89 -3.44
C VAL A 48 2.57 -3.27 -4.59
N LYS A 49 1.25 -3.52 -4.68
CA LYS A 49 0.42 -2.87 -5.69
C LYS A 49 0.32 -1.37 -5.48
N ALA A 50 0.04 -0.94 -4.24
CA ALA A 50 -0.11 0.47 -3.90
C ALA A 50 1.17 1.27 -4.13
N MET A 51 2.36 0.65 -3.95
CA MET A 51 3.66 1.26 -4.24
C MET A 51 3.84 1.66 -5.71
N GLU A 52 3.11 1.07 -6.65
CA GLU A 52 3.17 1.47 -8.06
C GLU A 52 2.56 2.87 -8.28
N ALA A 53 1.59 3.27 -7.45
CA ALA A 53 0.86 4.53 -7.58
C ALA A 53 1.22 5.58 -6.53
N LEU A 54 1.44 5.16 -5.28
CA LEU A 54 1.67 6.05 -4.13
C LEU A 54 3.16 6.36 -3.98
N THR A 55 3.75 7.04 -4.97
CA THR A 55 5.18 7.41 -4.98
C THR A 55 5.39 8.89 -4.73
N ALA A 56 6.56 9.28 -4.23
CA ALA A 56 6.94 10.69 -4.07
C ALA A 56 6.95 11.44 -5.41
N THR A 57 7.32 10.78 -6.52
CA THR A 57 7.23 11.35 -7.87
C THR A 57 5.78 11.66 -8.22
N ALA A 58 4.87 10.70 -8.05
CA ALA A 58 3.47 10.91 -8.37
C ALA A 58 2.81 11.97 -7.47
N GLN A 59 3.25 12.12 -6.22
CA GLN A 59 2.84 13.22 -5.35
C GLN A 59 3.38 14.58 -5.82
N GLY A 60 4.62 14.63 -6.34
CA GLY A 60 5.18 15.85 -6.93
C GLY A 60 4.41 16.31 -8.17
N ASP A 61 3.88 15.36 -8.95
CA ASP A 61 3.07 15.62 -10.14
C ASP A 61 1.60 15.96 -9.79
N ASP A 62 1.07 15.39 -8.69
CA ASP A 62 -0.29 15.66 -8.21
C ASP A 62 -0.31 15.92 -6.67
N PRO A 63 -0.39 17.20 -6.24
CA PRO A 63 -0.44 17.58 -4.84
C PRO A 63 -1.68 17.12 -4.07
N LEU A 64 -2.70 16.55 -4.74
CA LEU A 64 -3.82 15.91 -4.06
C LEU A 64 -3.45 14.54 -3.48
N ARG A 65 -2.35 13.92 -3.92
CA ARG A 65 -1.86 12.67 -3.34
C ARG A 65 -1.22 12.95 -1.98
N GLN A 66 -1.87 12.47 -0.93
CA GLN A 66 -1.44 12.68 0.46
C GLN A 66 -0.72 11.47 1.07
N VAL A 67 -0.68 10.35 0.35
CA VAL A 67 -0.04 9.11 0.80
C VAL A 67 1.11 8.76 -0.12
N THR A 68 2.28 8.48 0.45
CA THR A 68 3.44 7.93 -0.27
C THR A 68 4.00 6.71 0.44
N ILE A 69 4.49 5.75 -0.34
CA ILE A 69 5.13 4.54 0.15
C ILE A 69 6.54 4.48 -0.45
N GLU A 70 7.54 4.43 0.43
CA GLU A 70 8.94 4.43 0.07
C GLU A 70 9.65 3.20 0.59
N ALA A 71 10.56 2.65 -0.21
CA ALA A 71 11.42 1.57 0.24
C ALA A 71 12.50 2.11 1.18
N GLY A 72 12.59 1.52 2.38
CA GLY A 72 13.67 1.76 3.32
C GLY A 72 14.85 0.82 3.11
N PHE A 73 15.80 0.87 4.04
CA PHE A 73 16.98 0.01 4.00
C PHE A 73 16.65 -1.45 4.33
N GLU A 74 17.32 -2.36 3.63
CA GLU A 74 17.32 -3.78 3.96
C GLU A 74 18.39 -4.08 4.99
N GLN A 75 18.06 -4.95 5.95
CA GLN A 75 19.00 -5.40 6.96
C GLN A 75 18.80 -6.87 7.29
N ILE A 76 19.82 -7.49 7.88
CA ILE A 76 19.71 -8.83 8.46
C ILE A 76 19.31 -8.69 9.93
N VAL A 77 18.22 -9.35 10.31
CA VAL A 77 17.80 -9.48 11.72
C VAL A 77 17.87 -10.93 12.14
N ILE A 78 18.41 -11.18 13.33
CA ILE A 78 18.52 -12.51 13.91
C ILE A 78 17.36 -12.69 14.88
N ARG A 79 16.55 -13.74 14.71
CA ARG A 79 15.50 -14.12 15.66
C ARG A 79 15.67 -15.58 16.02
N GLY A 80 16.04 -15.84 17.27
CA GLY A 80 16.51 -17.16 17.70
C GLY A 80 17.81 -17.50 16.99
N GLU A 81 17.88 -18.67 16.36
CA GLU A 81 19.04 -19.14 15.59
C GLU A 81 18.96 -18.80 14.10
N ASN A 82 17.84 -18.21 13.66
CA ASN A 82 17.57 -17.94 12.24
C ASN A 82 17.89 -16.50 11.86
N GLN A 83 18.49 -16.33 10.67
CA GLN A 83 18.71 -15.03 10.05
C GLN A 83 17.56 -14.71 9.08
N TYR A 84 17.01 -13.51 9.19
CA TYR A 84 15.95 -13.02 8.31
C TYR A 84 16.44 -11.77 7.58
N ARG A 85 16.10 -11.66 6.30
CA ARG A 85 16.20 -10.40 5.59
C ARG A 85 14.97 -9.56 5.89
N GLN A 86 15.18 -8.44 6.58
CA GLN A 86 14.15 -7.43 6.80
C GLN A 86 14.21 -6.42 5.66
N LYS A 87 13.10 -6.29 4.94
CA LYS A 87 12.83 -5.17 4.03
C LYS A 87 11.92 -4.19 4.77
N THR A 88 12.29 -2.92 4.78
CA THR A 88 11.54 -1.87 5.46
C THR A 88 10.78 -1.05 4.43
N LEU A 89 9.53 -0.71 4.73
CA LEU A 89 8.75 0.26 3.96
C LEU A 89 8.35 1.41 4.89
N THR A 90 8.41 2.63 4.39
CA THR A 90 7.93 3.83 5.08
C THR A 90 6.66 4.29 4.38
N ILE A 91 5.57 4.47 5.13
CA ILE A 91 4.32 5.03 4.64
C ILE A 91 4.17 6.42 5.23
N ASN A 92 4.17 7.45 4.39
CA ASN A 92 3.98 8.82 4.80
C ASN A 92 2.52 9.23 4.54
N LEU A 93 1.88 9.82 5.55
CA LEU A 93 0.53 10.37 5.48
C LEU A 93 0.63 11.88 5.74
N GLN A 94 0.27 12.69 4.75
CA GLN A 94 0.44 14.15 4.80
C GLN A 94 -0.93 14.83 4.71
N LYS A 95 -1.26 15.74 5.62
CA LYS A 95 -2.45 16.58 5.51
C LYS A 95 -2.20 17.93 6.17
N ALA A 96 -3.05 18.90 5.89
CA ALA A 96 -3.02 20.18 6.58
C ALA A 96 -3.19 19.98 8.10
N ASP A 97 -2.48 20.77 8.89
CA ASP A 97 -2.48 20.66 10.36
C ASP A 97 -3.76 21.27 10.94
N VAL A 98 -4.86 20.53 10.88
CA VAL A 98 -6.19 20.97 11.34
C VAL A 98 -6.74 20.13 12.51
N ALA A 99 -6.25 18.92 12.71
CA ALA A 99 -6.53 18.08 13.89
C ALA A 99 -5.51 16.94 14.01
N GLY A 100 -5.25 16.48 15.23
CA GLY A 100 -4.33 15.36 15.49
C GLY A 100 -4.98 14.00 15.24
N GLY A 101 -4.20 13.04 14.72
CA GLY A 101 -4.61 11.65 14.51
C GLY A 101 -4.60 11.22 13.03
N ILE A 102 -4.73 9.91 12.82
CA ILE A 102 -4.92 9.32 11.49
C ILE A 102 -6.42 9.04 11.34
N ASP A 103 -7.08 9.77 10.45
CA ASP A 103 -8.48 9.57 10.06
C ASP A 103 -8.50 9.09 8.59
N PRO A 104 -8.92 7.86 8.29
CA PRO A 104 -8.95 7.35 6.91
C PRO A 104 -9.83 8.15 5.95
N ASP A 105 -10.86 8.85 6.43
CA ASP A 105 -11.75 9.65 5.59
C ASP A 105 -11.08 10.94 5.06
N ASP A 106 -9.90 11.28 5.61
CA ASP A 106 -9.09 12.44 5.23
C ASP A 106 -8.01 12.13 4.15
N TYR A 107 -7.93 10.90 3.63
CA TYR A 107 -6.85 10.44 2.73
C TYR A 107 -7.32 9.70 1.47
#